data_AF-A0AAW3PX40-F1
#
_entry.id   AF-A0AAW3PX40-F1
#
_cell.length_a   1.000
_cell.length_b   1.000
_cell.length_c   1.000
_cell.angle_alpha   90.00
_cell.angle_beta   90.00
_cell.angle_gamma   90.00
#
_symmetry.space_group_name_H-M   'P 1'
#
loop_
_entity.id
_entity.type
_entity.pdbx_description
1 polymer ?
#
loop_
_entity_poly.entity_id
_entity_poly.type
_entity_poly.pdbx_seq_one_letter_code
_entity_poly.pdbx_strand_id
1 'polypeptide(L)'
;MWAYLTEHVFEGVALVFSVTAALSYAVGRSHLDGWAEMAGVPGMMFRPDLYDTILAGVQLQSVWRTAAFVVVLSTLYLWANVVVPEWWAGRLPNVKRRRRWQDGCDQLALRRRFAYAARAASKGVPPEQRTAVVERMRWKVIGRRGLRRMARKTSSSGAAKRVRPITLTLILTVSVTLFATGIYLLLQLVLLSPAKADGARAFVKTYAAVTGHIPYQYIPAKVASTTLKTWACEGRSMLSQYRSVALADPDVSGSTREPFYLLQGFGSTFVLLGEKGSVIRSFGDAPFSLPESPSRPLSDLAKACK
;
A
#
# COMPACT_ATOMS: atom_id res chain seq x y z
N MET A 1 27.41 -8.14 1.95
CA MET A 1 26.27 -7.64 2.74
C MET A 1 26.52 -6.23 3.28
N TRP A 2 27.56 -5.97 4.09
CA TRP A 2 27.86 -4.64 4.64
C TRP A 2 28.21 -3.55 3.61
N ALA A 3 28.98 -3.88 2.56
CA ALA A 3 29.33 -2.92 1.50
C ALA A 3 28.12 -2.49 0.63
N TYR A 4 27.10 -3.34 0.51
CA TYR A 4 25.89 -3.04 -0.28
C TYR A 4 24.82 -2.34 0.57
N LEU A 5 24.71 -2.71 1.85
CA LEU A 5 23.90 -1.98 2.82
C LEU A 5 24.34 -0.52 2.92
N THR A 6 25.65 -0.25 2.86
CA THR A 6 26.22 1.10 2.87
C THR A 6 25.95 1.88 1.57
N GLU A 7 25.95 1.20 0.41
CA GLU A 7 25.57 1.81 -0.88
C GLU A 7 24.08 2.18 -0.97
N HIS A 8 23.20 1.40 -0.35
CA HIS A 8 21.74 1.60 -0.42
C HIS A 8 21.12 2.25 0.84
N VAL A 9 21.92 2.75 1.79
CA VAL A 9 21.39 3.44 2.99
C VAL A 9 20.55 4.64 2.57
N PHE A 10 21.04 5.43 1.63
CA PHE A 10 20.35 6.64 1.20
C PHE A 10 18.98 6.32 0.57
N GLU A 11 18.93 5.30 -0.29
CA GLU A 11 17.69 4.83 -0.89
C GLU A 11 16.71 4.26 0.15
N GLY A 12 17.22 3.48 1.11
CA GLY A 12 16.42 2.95 2.21
C GLY A 12 15.84 4.06 3.09
N VAL A 13 16.65 5.07 3.42
CA VAL A 13 16.22 6.24 4.21
C VAL A 13 15.21 7.08 3.42
N ALA A 14 15.45 7.34 2.13
CA ALA A 14 14.51 8.07 1.27
C ALA A 14 13.18 7.33 1.14
N LEU A 15 13.20 6.00 1.03
CA LEU A 15 12.01 5.17 0.99
C LEU A 15 11.23 5.21 2.32
N VAL A 16 11.93 5.13 3.45
CA VAL A 16 11.31 5.28 4.77
C VAL A 16 10.62 6.64 4.89
N PHE A 17 11.29 7.75 4.56
CA PHE A 17 10.70 9.09 4.66
C PHE A 17 9.47 9.26 3.75
N SER A 18 9.56 8.85 2.49
CA SER A 18 8.46 8.97 1.53
C SER A 18 7.25 8.10 1.91
N VAL A 19 7.48 6.85 2.32
CA VAL A 19 6.42 5.95 2.77
C VAL A 19 5.78 6.47 4.06
N THR A 20 6.56 7.01 4.99
CA THR A 20 6.03 7.58 6.23
C THR A 20 5.14 8.79 5.95
N ALA A 21 5.60 9.72 5.09
CA ALA A 21 4.81 10.89 4.73
C ALA A 21 3.50 10.50 4.02
N ALA A 22 3.57 9.56 3.05
CA ALA A 22 2.40 9.07 2.33
C ALA A 22 1.39 8.36 3.25
N LEU A 23 1.88 7.55 4.20
CA LEU A 23 1.03 6.86 5.17
C LEU A 23 0.38 7.84 6.15
N SER A 24 1.14 8.79 6.69
CA SER A 24 0.59 9.82 7.59
C SER A 24 -0.47 10.65 6.89
N TYR A 25 -0.25 11.03 5.63
CA TYR A 25 -1.26 11.72 4.83
C TYR A 25 -2.52 10.86 4.63
N ALA A 26 -2.37 9.58 4.26
CA ALA A 26 -3.51 8.68 4.05
C ALA A 26 -4.33 8.46 5.33
N VAL A 27 -3.65 8.27 6.47
CA VAL A 27 -4.27 8.10 7.78
C VAL A 27 -4.99 9.37 8.21
N GLY A 28 -4.34 10.53 8.10
CA GLY A 28 -4.94 11.82 8.44
C GLY A 28 -6.15 12.14 7.56
N ARG A 29 -6.05 11.86 6.24
CA ARG A 29 -7.18 12.03 5.32
C ARG A 29 -8.35 11.14 5.68
N SER A 30 -8.09 9.88 6.03
CA SER A 30 -9.12 8.92 6.44
C SER A 30 -9.80 9.33 7.75
N HIS A 31 -9.06 9.89 8.70
CA HIS A 31 -9.62 10.47 9.92
C HIS A 31 -10.58 11.62 9.62
N LEU A 32 -10.15 12.57 8.78
CA LEU A 32 -10.97 13.70 8.35
C LEU A 32 -12.21 13.26 7.56
N ASP A 33 -12.12 12.19 6.76
CA ASP A 33 -13.29 11.61 6.08
C ASP A 33 -14.31 11.06 7.08
N GLY A 34 -13.86 10.38 8.13
CA GLY A 34 -14.76 9.89 9.18
C GLY A 34 -15.44 11.02 9.95
N TRP A 35 -14.71 12.11 10.21
CA TRP A 35 -15.26 13.31 10.81
C TRP A 35 -16.31 13.98 9.90
N ALA A 36 -15.99 14.17 8.62
CA ALA A 36 -16.87 14.83 7.64
C ALA A 36 -18.15 14.03 7.39
N GLU A 37 -18.05 12.71 7.32
CA GLU A 37 -19.22 11.82 7.16
C GLU A 37 -20.20 11.98 8.32
N MET A 38 -19.71 12.07 9.57
CA MET A 38 -20.56 12.28 10.73
C MET A 38 -21.11 13.71 10.83
N ALA A 39 -20.35 14.69 10.36
CA ALA A 39 -20.81 16.07 10.27
C ALA A 39 -21.86 16.29 9.17
N GLY A 40 -22.10 15.31 8.29
CA GLY A 40 -22.97 15.46 7.13
C GLY A 40 -22.40 16.41 6.07
N VAL A 41 -21.07 16.57 6.06
CA VAL A 41 -20.36 17.52 5.21
C VAL A 41 -19.78 16.78 4.00
N PRO A 42 -19.95 17.30 2.76
CA PRO A 42 -19.27 16.74 1.60
C PRO A 42 -17.76 16.83 1.80
N GLY A 43 -17.04 15.70 1.75
CA GLY A 43 -15.58 15.65 2.03
C GLY A 43 -14.70 16.49 1.09
N MET A 44 -15.27 17.09 0.04
CA MET A 44 -14.60 18.02 -0.87
C MET A 44 -14.80 19.50 -0.50
N MET A 45 -15.74 19.80 0.41
CA MET A 45 -16.17 21.17 0.72
C MET A 45 -15.17 21.91 1.62
N PHE A 46 -14.51 21.20 2.52
CA PHE A 46 -13.46 21.74 3.38
C PHE A 46 -12.20 20.90 3.15
N ARG A 47 -11.29 21.42 2.33
CA ARG A 47 -10.00 20.78 2.07
C ARG A 47 -9.00 21.31 3.09
N PRO A 48 -8.60 20.52 4.10
CA PRO A 48 -7.48 20.89 4.95
C PRO A 48 -6.19 20.90 4.14
N ASP A 49 -5.25 21.75 4.54
CA ASP A 49 -3.95 21.82 3.92
C ASP A 49 -3.19 20.49 4.08
N LEU A 50 -2.23 20.26 3.18
CA LEU A 50 -1.41 19.05 3.17
C LEU A 50 -0.70 18.84 4.51
N TYR A 51 -0.20 19.93 5.10
CA TYR A 51 0.51 19.92 6.37
C TYR A 51 -0.41 19.53 7.54
N ASP A 52 -1.59 20.15 7.64
CA ASP A 52 -2.57 19.86 8.69
C ASP A 52 -3.08 18.41 8.59
N THR A 53 -3.26 17.92 7.36
CA THR A 53 -3.64 16.53 7.11
C THR A 53 -2.56 15.55 7.60
N ILE A 54 -1.28 15.84 7.32
CA ILE A 54 -0.17 15.02 7.81
C ILE A 54 -0.07 15.10 9.33
N LEU A 55 -0.23 16.29 9.91
CA LEU A 55 -0.17 16.49 11.36
C LEU A 55 -1.27 15.70 12.08
N ALA A 56 -2.50 15.75 11.57
CA ALA A 56 -3.60 14.92 12.08
C ALA A 56 -3.28 13.42 12.00
N GLY A 57 -2.63 12.99 10.91
CA GLY A 57 -2.14 11.62 10.74
C GLY A 57 -1.08 11.20 11.76
N VAL A 58 -0.15 12.12 12.09
CA VAL A 58 0.95 11.89 13.05
C VAL A 58 0.46 11.93 14.49
N GLN A 59 -0.56 12.71 14.82
CA GLN A 59 -1.05 12.85 16.20
C GLN A 59 -1.99 11.74 16.67
N LEU A 60 -2.49 10.90 15.75
CA LEU A 60 -3.32 9.75 16.10
C LEU A 60 -2.52 8.72 16.91
N GLN A 61 -3.17 8.06 17.88
CA GLN A 61 -2.58 6.98 18.71
C GLN A 61 -1.99 5.80 17.90
N SER A 62 -2.14 5.81 16.57
CA SER A 62 -1.64 4.84 15.61
C SER A 62 -0.18 5.04 15.16
N VAL A 63 0.58 6.01 15.72
CA VAL A 63 2.00 6.25 15.34
C VAL A 63 2.86 4.98 15.38
N TRP A 64 2.64 4.11 16.36
CA TRP A 64 3.38 2.85 16.46
C TRP A 64 2.98 1.83 15.39
N ARG A 65 1.72 1.86 14.94
CA ARG A 65 1.23 1.01 13.84
C ARG A 65 1.75 1.51 12.50
N THR A 66 1.78 2.82 12.26
CA THR A 66 2.36 3.39 11.04
C THR A 66 3.87 3.13 11.01
N ALA A 67 4.59 3.33 12.12
CA ALA A 67 6.01 3.01 12.23
C ALA A 67 6.30 1.52 11.98
N ALA A 68 5.52 0.61 12.58
CA ALA A 68 5.66 -0.82 12.33
C ALA A 68 5.41 -1.17 10.85
N PHE A 69 4.41 -0.56 10.22
CA PHE A 69 4.11 -0.77 8.80
C PHE A 69 5.24 -0.26 7.90
N VAL A 70 5.79 0.92 8.19
CA VAL A 70 6.95 1.49 7.47
C VAL A 70 8.16 0.57 7.59
N VAL A 71 8.46 0.09 8.80
CA VAL A 71 9.58 -0.84 9.03
C VAL A 71 9.37 -2.13 8.25
N VAL A 72 8.20 -2.77 8.36
CA VAL A 72 7.90 -4.01 7.65
C VAL A 72 7.99 -3.82 6.15
N LEU A 73 7.41 -2.75 5.60
CA LEU A 73 7.38 -2.48 4.16
C LEU A 73 8.77 -2.14 3.60
N SER A 74 9.57 -1.38 4.36
CA SER A 74 10.96 -1.07 3.99
C SER A 74 11.84 -2.32 4.05
N THR A 75 11.64 -3.16 5.07
CA THR A 75 12.37 -4.44 5.21
C THR A 75 11.98 -5.42 4.10
N LEU A 76 10.70 -5.50 3.76
CA LEU A 76 10.20 -6.29 2.63
C LEU A 76 10.73 -5.80 1.29
N TYR A 77 10.79 -4.49 1.09
CA TYR A 77 11.34 -3.88 -0.11
C TYR A 77 12.83 -4.20 -0.27
N LEU A 78 13.62 -4.02 0.80
CA LEU A 78 15.04 -4.38 0.81
C LEU A 78 15.23 -5.88 0.61
N TRP A 79 14.43 -6.73 1.26
CA TRP A 79 14.47 -8.18 1.07
C TRP A 79 14.14 -8.59 -0.38
N ALA A 80 13.12 -7.98 -0.97
CA ALA A 80 12.69 -8.24 -2.34
C ALA A 80 13.73 -7.78 -3.38
N ASN A 81 14.48 -6.71 -3.12
CA ASN A 81 15.53 -6.23 -4.03
C ASN A 81 16.89 -6.89 -3.80
N VAL A 82 17.19 -7.39 -2.59
CA VAL A 82 18.49 -7.97 -2.26
C VAL A 82 18.46 -9.51 -2.34
N VAL A 83 17.52 -10.15 -1.65
CA VAL A 83 17.55 -11.60 -1.45
C VAL A 83 16.91 -12.35 -2.62
N VAL A 84 15.82 -11.80 -3.18
CA VAL A 84 15.12 -12.45 -4.30
C VAL A 84 16.00 -12.52 -5.55
N PRO A 85 16.71 -11.46 -5.99
CA PRO A 85 17.57 -11.53 -7.16
C PRO A 85 18.75 -12.47 -6.98
N GLU A 86 19.41 -12.49 -5.81
CA GLU A 86 20.49 -13.43 -5.51
C GLU A 86 20.00 -14.89 -5.49
N TRP A 87 18.83 -15.15 -4.91
CA TRP A 87 18.24 -16.49 -4.88
C TRP A 87 17.81 -16.97 -6.27
N TRP A 88 17.26 -16.08 -7.10
CA TRP A 88 16.95 -16.35 -8.50
C TRP A 88 18.21 -16.52 -9.36
N ALA A 89 19.22 -15.67 -9.15
CA ALA A 89 20.52 -15.75 -9.78
C ALA A 89 21.33 -16.96 -9.30
N GLY A 90 21.01 -17.59 -8.16
CA GLY A 90 21.54 -18.89 -7.74
C GLY A 90 20.86 -20.09 -8.42
N ARG A 91 19.61 -19.94 -8.88
CA ARG A 91 18.88 -20.97 -9.65
C ARG A 91 19.16 -20.93 -11.16
N LEU A 92 19.31 -19.73 -11.73
CA LEU A 92 19.65 -19.49 -13.14
C LEU A 92 20.97 -20.15 -13.63
N PRO A 93 22.07 -20.25 -12.85
CA PRO A 93 23.29 -20.93 -13.26
C PRO A 93 23.06 -22.44 -13.39
N ASN A 94 22.19 -23.04 -12.58
CA ASN A 94 21.80 -24.44 -12.75
C ASN A 94 21.01 -24.66 -14.05
N VAL A 95 20.16 -23.70 -14.45
CA VAL A 95 19.44 -23.75 -15.73
C VAL A 95 20.39 -23.57 -16.92
N LYS A 96 21.33 -22.61 -16.85
CA LYS A 96 22.36 -22.40 -17.89
C LYS A 96 23.32 -23.59 -17.99
N ARG A 97 23.73 -24.17 -16.85
CA ARG A 97 24.56 -25.39 -16.77
C ARG A 97 23.83 -26.58 -17.36
N ARG A 98 22.54 -26.77 -17.05
CA ARG A 98 21.71 -27.84 -17.62
C ARG A 98 21.57 -27.72 -19.14
N ARG A 99 21.39 -26.50 -19.69
CA ARG A 99 21.35 -26.27 -21.15
C ARG A 99 22.68 -26.60 -21.83
N ARG A 100 23.82 -26.11 -21.32
CA ARG A 100 25.14 -26.44 -21.88
C ARG A 100 25.41 -27.96 -21.89
N TRP A 101 24.91 -28.67 -20.88
CA TRP A 101 25.00 -30.13 -20.81
C TRP A 101 24.09 -30.83 -21.84
N GLN A 102 22.88 -30.31 -22.08
CA GLN A 102 21.97 -30.82 -23.12
C GLN A 102 22.54 -30.62 -24.52
N ASP A 103 23.03 -29.42 -24.82
CA ASP A 103 23.63 -29.10 -26.13
C ASP A 103 24.87 -29.98 -26.42
N GLY A 104 25.67 -30.29 -25.38
CA GLY A 104 26.80 -31.22 -25.49
C GLY A 104 26.39 -32.68 -25.75
N CYS A 105 25.27 -33.14 -25.17
CA CYS A 105 24.73 -34.48 -25.40
C CYS A 105 24.19 -34.64 -26.83
N ASP A 106 23.53 -33.62 -27.36
CA ASP A 106 22.98 -33.66 -28.73
C ASP A 106 24.11 -33.76 -29.78
N GLN A 107 25.22 -33.06 -29.56
CA GLN A 107 26.42 -33.20 -30.40
C GLN A 107 27.03 -34.61 -30.37
N LEU A 108 26.95 -35.31 -29.23
CA LEU A 108 27.44 -36.69 -29.09
C LEU A 108 26.52 -37.71 -29.79
N ALA A 109 25.21 -37.55 -29.69
CA ALA A 109 24.25 -38.40 -30.39
C ALA A 109 24.40 -38.27 -31.91
N LEU A 110 24.56 -37.04 -32.40
CA LEU A 110 24.77 -36.72 -33.80
C LEU A 110 26.10 -37.33 -34.33
N ARG A 111 27.17 -37.27 -33.52
CA ARG A 111 28.44 -37.97 -33.80
C ARG A 111 28.28 -39.48 -33.91
N ARG A 112 27.54 -40.12 -33.00
CA ARG A 112 27.30 -41.57 -33.05
C ARG A 112 26.55 -41.96 -34.32
N ARG A 113 25.51 -41.22 -34.70
CA ARG A 113 24.76 -41.46 -35.94
C ARG A 113 25.67 -41.40 -37.17
N PHE A 114 26.51 -40.37 -37.27
CA PHE A 114 27.46 -40.28 -38.39
C PHE A 114 28.54 -41.38 -38.36
N ALA A 115 29.00 -41.80 -37.18
CA ALA A 115 29.96 -42.91 -37.07
C ALA A 115 29.33 -44.25 -37.49
N TYR A 116 28.09 -44.53 -37.10
CA TYR A 116 27.37 -45.72 -37.53
C TYR A 116 27.07 -45.70 -39.03
N ALA A 117 26.62 -44.56 -39.56
CA ALA A 117 26.38 -44.38 -40.99
C ALA A 117 27.68 -44.60 -41.80
N ALA A 118 28.79 -44.01 -41.37
CA ALA A 118 30.09 -44.22 -42.01
C ALA A 118 30.54 -45.68 -41.93
N ARG A 119 30.33 -46.36 -40.79
CA ARG A 119 30.69 -47.78 -40.63
C ARG A 119 29.83 -48.68 -41.53
N ALA A 120 28.53 -48.42 -41.61
CA ALA A 120 27.62 -49.15 -42.48
C ALA A 120 27.97 -48.96 -43.96
N ALA A 121 28.16 -47.71 -44.40
CA ALA A 121 28.53 -47.38 -45.80
C ALA A 121 29.92 -47.90 -46.20
N SER A 122 30.84 -48.07 -45.23
CA SER A 122 32.18 -48.62 -45.49
C SER A 122 32.25 -50.16 -45.48
N LYS A 123 31.15 -50.85 -45.15
CA LYS A 123 31.10 -52.31 -45.06
C LYS A 123 31.11 -52.90 -46.48
N GLY A 124 32.08 -53.76 -46.78
CA GLY A 124 32.26 -54.34 -48.12
C GLY A 124 33.10 -53.51 -49.09
N VAL A 125 33.47 -52.27 -48.72
CA VAL A 125 34.32 -51.41 -49.57
C VAL A 125 35.81 -51.71 -49.28
N PRO A 126 36.65 -51.96 -50.31
CA PRO A 126 38.08 -52.16 -50.14
C PRO A 126 38.75 -50.91 -49.54
N PRO A 127 39.76 -51.09 -48.67
CA PRO A 127 40.29 -50.03 -47.81
C PRO A 127 40.76 -48.77 -48.54
N GLU A 128 41.28 -48.93 -49.76
CA GLU A 128 41.80 -47.87 -50.62
C GLU A 128 40.70 -46.91 -51.10
N GLN A 129 39.48 -47.42 -51.34
CA GLN A 129 38.34 -46.63 -51.84
C GLN A 129 37.48 -46.03 -50.72
N ARG A 130 37.70 -46.43 -49.46
CA ARG A 130 36.91 -45.94 -48.33
C ARG A 130 37.10 -44.44 -48.06
N THR A 131 38.09 -43.79 -48.66
CA THR A 131 38.31 -42.33 -48.57
C THR A 131 37.32 -41.54 -49.44
N ALA A 132 36.79 -42.14 -50.51
CA ALA A 132 35.78 -41.55 -51.37
C ALA A 132 34.34 -41.65 -50.80
N VAL A 133 34.13 -42.43 -49.74
CA VAL A 133 32.82 -42.59 -49.09
C VAL A 133 32.42 -41.28 -48.37
N VAL A 134 31.31 -40.70 -48.84
CA VAL A 134 30.81 -39.38 -48.40
C VAL A 134 30.50 -39.35 -46.90
N GLU A 135 29.91 -40.41 -46.35
CA GLU A 135 29.58 -40.53 -44.93
C GLU A 135 30.84 -40.55 -44.06
N ARG A 136 31.93 -41.12 -44.57
CA ARG A 136 33.22 -41.17 -43.86
C ARG A 136 33.91 -39.81 -43.86
N MET A 137 33.78 -39.04 -44.93
CA MET A 137 34.23 -37.64 -44.97
C MET A 137 33.45 -36.78 -43.97
N ARG A 138 32.11 -36.91 -43.95
CA ARG A 138 31.25 -36.21 -42.98
C ARG A 138 31.61 -36.53 -41.53
N TRP A 139 31.93 -37.80 -41.24
CA TRP A 139 32.40 -38.20 -39.91
C TRP A 139 33.80 -37.60 -39.57
N LYS A 140 34.72 -37.52 -40.55
CA LYS A 140 36.06 -36.94 -40.35
C LYS A 140 36.04 -35.43 -40.09
N VAL A 141 35.16 -34.67 -40.74
CA VAL A 141 35.01 -33.22 -40.55
C VAL A 141 34.68 -32.86 -39.10
N ILE A 142 34.05 -33.77 -38.36
CA ILE A 142 33.68 -33.56 -36.95
C ILE A 142 34.90 -33.69 -35.99
N GLY A 143 36.07 -34.09 -36.49
CA GLY A 143 37.37 -33.99 -35.82
C GLY A 143 37.74 -35.14 -34.87
N ARG A 144 39.05 -35.45 -34.79
CA ARG A 144 39.65 -36.55 -33.99
C ARG A 144 39.85 -36.24 -32.49
N ARG A 145 39.71 -34.98 -32.05
CA ARG A 145 40.01 -34.57 -30.66
C ARG A 145 38.72 -34.17 -29.92
N GLY A 146 38.26 -35.04 -29.04
CA GLY A 146 37.20 -34.75 -28.06
C GLY A 146 37.08 -35.82 -26.96
N LEU A 147 38.12 -36.65 -26.79
CA LEU A 147 38.03 -37.93 -26.09
C LEU A 147 38.60 -37.93 -24.66
N ARG A 148 39.08 -36.81 -24.12
CA ARG A 148 39.74 -36.82 -22.79
C ARG A 148 39.05 -36.07 -21.67
N ARG A 149 37.99 -35.31 -21.95
CA ARG A 149 37.15 -34.75 -20.88
C ARG A 149 35.75 -34.65 -21.40
N MET A 150 34.92 -35.68 -21.26
CA MET A 150 33.49 -35.44 -21.09
C MET A 150 32.71 -36.67 -20.65
N ALA A 151 32.02 -36.46 -19.53
CA ALA A 151 30.82 -37.12 -19.05
C ALA A 151 30.91 -38.61 -18.71
N ARG A 152 31.30 -38.83 -17.44
CA ARG A 152 30.85 -39.91 -16.57
C ARG A 152 29.36 -40.23 -16.85
N LYS A 153 29.06 -41.48 -17.20
CA LYS A 153 27.74 -42.16 -17.08
C LYS A 153 27.16 -41.86 -15.68
N THR A 154 25.88 -41.69 -15.37
CA THR A 154 24.51 -42.06 -15.85
C THR A 154 23.54 -41.02 -15.21
N SER A 155 22.25 -40.85 -15.46
CA SER A 155 21.13 -41.78 -15.71
C SER A 155 19.95 -41.04 -16.39
N SER A 156 18.89 -41.82 -16.61
CA SER A 156 17.71 -41.65 -17.45
C SER A 156 16.82 -40.41 -17.24
N SER A 157 16.30 -39.94 -18.38
CA SER A 157 14.91 -39.53 -18.64
C SER A 157 14.13 -38.88 -17.49
N GLY A 158 14.07 -37.55 -17.52
CA GLY A 158 12.98 -36.78 -16.97
C GLY A 158 12.77 -35.56 -17.87
N ALA A 159 11.69 -35.56 -18.65
CA ALA A 159 11.30 -34.46 -19.52
C ALA A 159 11.08 -33.19 -18.68
N ALA A 160 12.13 -32.39 -18.51
CA ALA A 160 12.02 -31.07 -17.92
C ALA A 160 11.35 -30.16 -18.94
N LYS A 161 10.02 -30.10 -18.88
CA LYS A 161 9.21 -29.11 -19.60
C LYS A 161 9.86 -27.74 -19.40
N ARG A 162 10.27 -27.10 -20.50
CA ARG A 162 10.64 -25.67 -20.51
C ARG A 162 9.41 -24.92 -19.98
N VAL A 163 9.51 -24.37 -18.77
CA VAL A 163 8.52 -23.41 -18.27
C VAL A 163 8.49 -22.29 -19.30
N ARG A 164 7.36 -22.12 -20.00
CA ARG A 164 7.22 -21.12 -21.05
C ARG A 164 7.38 -19.73 -20.40
N PRO A 165 8.08 -18.78 -21.02
CA PRO A 165 8.24 -17.43 -20.47
C PRO A 165 6.89 -16.81 -20.10
N ILE A 166 5.84 -17.14 -20.85
CA ILE A 166 4.45 -16.73 -20.61
C ILE A 166 3.90 -17.21 -19.25
N THR A 167 4.15 -18.47 -18.87
CA THR A 167 3.74 -18.97 -17.55
C THR A 167 4.51 -18.29 -16.43
N LEU A 168 5.76 -17.89 -16.68
CA LEU A 168 6.60 -17.22 -15.69
C LEU A 168 6.18 -15.75 -15.50
N THR A 169 5.89 -15.03 -16.59
CA THR A 169 5.33 -13.68 -16.53
C THR A 169 3.97 -13.67 -15.85
N LEU A 170 3.12 -14.66 -16.13
CA LEU A 170 1.80 -14.79 -15.49
C LEU A 170 1.93 -15.06 -13.98
N ILE A 171 2.82 -15.96 -13.57
CA ILE A 171 3.05 -16.21 -12.14
C ILE A 171 3.57 -14.94 -11.45
N LEU A 172 4.47 -14.20 -12.09
CA LEU A 172 5.04 -12.98 -11.54
C LEU A 172 3.99 -11.86 -11.39
N THR A 173 3.17 -11.65 -12.42
CA THR A 173 2.10 -10.63 -12.36
C THR A 173 1.07 -10.99 -11.31
N VAL A 174 0.64 -12.25 -11.24
CA VAL A 174 -0.31 -12.74 -10.24
C VAL A 174 0.27 -12.64 -8.82
N SER A 175 1.55 -12.94 -8.62
CA SER A 175 2.17 -12.82 -7.29
C SER A 175 2.30 -11.36 -6.85
N VAL A 176 2.68 -10.45 -7.77
CA VAL A 176 2.76 -9.02 -7.48
C VAL A 176 1.38 -8.44 -7.17
N THR A 177 0.35 -8.80 -7.93
CA THR A 177 -1.01 -8.31 -7.68
C THR A 177 -1.58 -8.84 -6.36
N LEU A 178 -1.40 -10.13 -6.05
CA LEU A 178 -1.79 -10.71 -4.75
C LEU A 178 -1.09 -10.04 -3.57
N PHE A 179 0.20 -9.74 -3.73
CA PHE A 179 0.96 -9.08 -2.68
C PHE A 179 0.50 -7.63 -2.48
N ALA A 180 0.28 -6.90 -3.57
CA ALA A 180 -0.22 -5.52 -3.53
C ALA A 180 -1.63 -5.44 -2.92
N THR A 181 -2.54 -6.34 -3.30
CA THR A 181 -3.90 -6.38 -2.74
C THR A 181 -3.89 -6.78 -1.26
N GLY A 182 -3.01 -7.71 -0.87
CA GLY A 182 -2.82 -8.09 0.53
C GLY A 182 -2.31 -6.94 1.40
N ILE A 183 -1.30 -6.19 0.93
CA ILE A 183 -0.80 -4.99 1.62
C ILE A 183 -1.90 -3.93 1.72
N TYR A 184 -2.62 -3.69 0.63
CA TYR A 184 -3.73 -2.74 0.61
C TYR A 184 -4.82 -3.09 1.62
N LEU A 185 -5.23 -4.36 1.67
CA LEU A 185 -6.21 -4.84 2.65
C LEU A 185 -5.72 -4.68 4.10
N LEU A 186 -4.46 -5.00 4.37
CA LEU A 186 -3.86 -4.80 5.68
C LEU A 186 -3.84 -3.32 6.06
N LEU A 187 -3.46 -2.45 5.14
CA LEU A 187 -3.45 -1.00 5.34
C LEU A 187 -4.87 -0.47 5.61
N GLN A 188 -5.86 -0.95 4.85
CA GLN A 188 -7.26 -0.59 5.04
C GLN A 188 -7.76 -0.99 6.43
N LEU A 189 -7.51 -2.23 6.87
CA LEU A 189 -8.05 -2.78 8.11
C LEU A 189 -7.31 -2.29 9.37
N VAL A 190 -5.99 -2.13 9.29
CA VAL A 190 -5.14 -1.84 10.46
C VAL A 190 -4.95 -0.36 10.70
N LEU A 191 -4.97 0.45 9.63
CA LEU A 191 -4.63 1.88 9.67
C LEU A 191 -5.80 2.78 9.28
N LEU A 192 -6.42 2.56 8.11
CA LEU A 192 -7.43 3.50 7.60
C LEU A 192 -8.78 3.36 8.30
N SER A 193 -9.33 2.15 8.43
CA SER A 193 -10.63 1.97 9.09
C SER A 193 -10.64 2.41 10.56
N PRO A 194 -9.60 2.15 11.38
CA PRO A 194 -9.55 2.69 12.74
C PRO A 194 -9.42 4.22 12.75
N ALA A 195 -8.59 4.80 11.88
CA ALA A 195 -8.45 6.26 11.80
C ALA A 195 -9.77 6.94 11.44
N LYS A 196 -10.51 6.37 10.49
CA LYS A 196 -11.87 6.81 10.13
C LYS A 196 -12.83 6.72 11.31
N ALA A 197 -12.82 5.60 12.03
CA ALA A 197 -13.67 5.42 13.22
C ALA A 197 -13.32 6.41 14.33
N ASP A 198 -12.04 6.71 14.53
CA ASP A 198 -11.58 7.70 15.51
C ASP A 198 -12.00 9.13 15.12
N GLY A 199 -12.00 9.46 13.83
CA GLY A 199 -12.50 10.74 13.32
C GLY A 199 -14.00 10.90 13.52
N ALA A 200 -14.76 9.85 13.20
CA ALA A 200 -16.18 9.79 13.48
C ALA A 200 -16.46 9.98 15.00
N ARG A 201 -15.70 9.31 15.86
CA ARG A 201 -15.82 9.44 17.33
C ARG A 201 -15.40 10.80 17.85
N ALA A 202 -14.44 11.49 17.22
CA ALA A 202 -14.06 12.84 17.61
C ALA A 202 -15.23 13.81 17.39
N PHE A 203 -15.86 13.76 16.20
CA PHE A 203 -17.06 14.54 15.92
C PHE A 203 -18.22 14.18 16.86
N VAL A 204 -18.56 12.88 16.92
CA VAL A 204 -19.05 12.15 18.12
C VAL A 204 -19.23 12.98 19.40
N LYS A 205 -18.08 13.08 20.07
CA LYS A 205 -17.89 13.70 21.38
C LYS A 205 -18.19 15.19 21.34
N THR A 206 -17.69 15.91 20.33
CA THR A 206 -17.96 17.35 20.20
C THR A 206 -19.44 17.64 20.02
N TYR A 207 -20.14 16.85 19.19
CA TYR A 207 -21.57 16.97 18.96
C TYR A 207 -22.37 16.68 20.24
N ALA A 208 -22.03 15.61 20.97
CA ALA A 208 -22.66 15.28 22.25
C ALA A 208 -22.41 16.34 23.34
N ALA A 209 -21.24 16.99 23.32
CA ALA A 209 -20.93 18.05 24.26
C ALA A 209 -21.78 19.32 24.06
N VAL A 210 -22.17 19.62 22.81
CA VAL A 210 -23.01 20.79 22.51
C VAL A 210 -24.51 20.46 22.57
N THR A 211 -24.93 19.35 21.95
CA THR A 211 -26.36 19.02 21.79
C THR A 211 -26.89 18.07 22.86
N GLY A 212 -26.01 17.30 23.51
CA GLY A 212 -26.42 16.22 24.43
C GLY A 212 -26.92 14.97 23.72
N HIS A 213 -26.84 14.93 22.38
CA HIS A 213 -27.36 13.85 21.56
C HIS A 213 -26.26 13.24 20.69
N ILE A 214 -26.61 12.18 19.95
CA ILE A 214 -25.75 11.53 18.96
C ILE A 214 -26.23 12.00 17.58
N PRO A 215 -25.33 12.36 16.65
CA PRO A 215 -25.74 12.76 15.32
C PRO A 215 -26.40 11.58 14.58
N TYR A 216 -27.44 11.85 13.81
CA TYR A 216 -28.22 10.81 13.10
C TYR A 216 -27.38 9.96 12.14
N GLN A 217 -26.29 10.52 11.62
CA GLN A 217 -25.34 9.88 10.72
C GLN A 217 -24.52 8.81 11.44
N TYR A 218 -24.36 8.91 12.76
CA TYR A 218 -23.69 7.90 13.55
C TYR A 218 -24.69 6.80 13.86
N ILE A 219 -24.39 5.58 13.39
CA ILE A 219 -25.23 4.39 13.60
C ILE A 219 -24.64 3.55 14.74
N PRO A 220 -24.91 3.83 16.02
CA PRO A 220 -24.70 2.86 17.08
C PRO A 220 -26.04 2.22 17.47
N ALA A 221 -26.01 0.91 17.69
CA ALA A 221 -27.17 0.08 18.05
C ALA A 221 -27.68 0.30 19.50
N LYS A 222 -27.73 1.55 19.99
CA LYS A 222 -27.91 2.04 21.36
C LYS A 222 -26.59 2.30 22.09
N VAL A 223 -26.36 3.56 22.47
CA VAL A 223 -25.27 3.99 23.34
C VAL A 223 -25.83 4.15 24.74
N ALA A 224 -25.14 3.61 25.75
CA ALA A 224 -25.55 3.77 27.14
C ALA A 224 -25.45 5.24 27.57
N SER A 225 -26.32 5.68 28.48
CA SER A 225 -26.32 7.05 29.01
C SER A 225 -24.99 7.40 29.69
N THR A 226 -24.34 6.43 30.33
CA THR A 226 -23.00 6.58 30.92
C THR A 226 -21.94 6.90 29.87
N THR A 227 -21.92 6.17 28.74
CA THR A 227 -21.01 6.44 27.61
C THR A 227 -21.29 7.77 26.92
N LEU A 228 -22.55 8.20 26.85
CA LEU A 228 -22.89 9.52 26.31
C LEU A 228 -22.33 10.64 27.20
N LYS A 229 -22.42 10.48 28.53
CA LYS A 229 -21.87 11.44 29.49
C LYS A 229 -20.34 11.53 29.39
N THR A 230 -19.64 10.40 29.29
CA THR A 230 -18.18 10.43 29.12
C THR A 230 -17.78 11.11 27.83
N TRP A 231 -18.48 10.83 26.72
CA TRP A 231 -18.24 11.49 25.45
C TRP A 231 -18.51 13.00 25.49
N ALA A 232 -19.58 13.44 26.18
CA ALA A 232 -19.86 14.85 26.36
C ALA A 232 -18.76 15.57 27.18
N CYS A 233 -18.21 14.92 28.21
CA CYS A 233 -17.09 15.49 28.98
C CYS A 233 -15.80 15.58 28.16
N GLU A 234 -15.45 14.53 27.42
CA GLU A 234 -14.30 14.56 26.51
C GLU A 234 -14.49 15.62 25.41
N GLY A 235 -15.69 15.71 24.83
CA GLY A 235 -16.02 16.72 23.83
C GLY A 235 -15.92 18.14 24.37
N ARG A 236 -16.33 18.40 25.62
CA ARG A 236 -16.16 19.71 26.28
C ARG A 236 -14.69 20.13 26.32
N SER A 237 -13.77 19.21 26.58
CA SER A 237 -12.33 19.51 26.55
C SER A 237 -11.86 19.88 25.14
N MET A 238 -12.35 19.19 24.11
CA MET A 238 -12.04 19.48 22.70
C MET A 238 -12.60 20.82 22.25
N LEU A 239 -13.78 21.22 22.73
CA LEU A 239 -14.43 22.50 22.42
C LEU A 239 -13.60 23.72 22.82
N SER A 240 -12.62 23.58 23.73
CA SER A 240 -11.70 24.66 24.09
C SER A 240 -10.85 25.15 22.91
N GLN A 241 -10.64 24.30 21.90
CA GLN A 241 -9.86 24.61 20.70
C GLN A 241 -10.67 25.39 19.66
N TYR A 242 -12.00 25.46 19.81
CA TYR A 242 -12.89 26.10 18.86
C TYR A 242 -13.38 27.45 19.40
N ARG A 243 -13.62 28.38 18.47
CA ARG A 243 -14.20 29.69 18.79
C ARG A 243 -15.73 29.61 18.75
N SER A 244 -16.38 30.31 19.68
CA SER A 244 -17.82 30.52 19.68
C SER A 244 -18.17 31.84 18.99
N VAL A 245 -19.22 31.85 18.19
CA VAL A 245 -19.71 33.02 17.44
C VAL A 245 -21.22 33.15 17.62
N ALA A 246 -21.74 34.38 17.65
CA ALA A 246 -23.17 34.64 17.79
C ALA A 246 -23.75 35.05 16.44
N LEU A 247 -24.69 34.26 15.91
CA LEU A 247 -25.25 34.43 14.57
C LEU A 247 -26.77 34.51 14.61
N ALA A 248 -27.33 35.48 13.90
CA ALA A 248 -28.76 35.56 13.65
C ALA A 248 -29.14 34.61 12.50
N ASP A 249 -30.34 34.04 12.56
CA ASP A 249 -30.94 33.29 11.45
C ASP A 249 -31.15 34.25 10.26
N PRO A 250 -30.54 33.99 9.08
CA PRO A 250 -30.63 34.90 7.95
C PRO A 250 -32.03 34.92 7.33
N ASP A 251 -32.80 33.84 7.48
CA ASP A 251 -34.09 33.67 6.83
C ASP A 251 -35.22 34.35 7.63
N VAL A 252 -34.94 34.69 8.90
CA VAL A 252 -35.89 35.32 9.81
C VAL A 252 -35.41 36.72 10.19
N SER A 253 -36.03 37.73 9.60
CA SER A 253 -35.77 39.14 9.93
C SER A 253 -36.06 39.41 11.42
N GLY A 254 -35.08 39.92 12.15
CA GLY A 254 -35.19 40.19 13.59
C GLY A 254 -34.91 38.99 14.50
N SER A 255 -34.38 37.88 13.96
CA SER A 255 -34.01 36.71 14.74
C SER A 255 -32.97 37.02 15.82
N THR A 256 -33.15 36.37 16.98
CA THR A 256 -32.19 36.44 18.07
C THR A 256 -30.88 35.78 17.65
N ARG A 257 -29.75 36.40 18.02
CA ARG A 257 -28.44 35.81 17.76
C ARG A 257 -28.26 34.56 18.62
N GLU A 258 -28.11 33.41 17.99
CA GLU A 258 -27.82 32.13 18.65
C GLU A 258 -26.31 31.87 18.64
N PRO A 259 -25.75 31.28 19.72
CA PRO A 259 -24.34 30.96 19.77
C PRO A 259 -24.03 29.63 19.07
N PHE A 260 -22.97 29.62 18.28
CA PHE A 260 -22.46 28.46 17.55
C PHE A 260 -20.95 28.31 17.74
N TYR A 261 -20.44 27.08 17.72
CA TYR A 261 -19.02 26.84 17.51
C TYR A 261 -18.68 26.82 16.03
N LEU A 262 -17.59 27.48 15.67
CA LEU A 262 -17.00 27.37 14.34
C LEU A 262 -16.05 26.17 14.33
N LEU A 263 -16.47 25.08 13.69
CA LEU A 263 -15.69 23.85 13.65
C LEU A 263 -14.67 23.84 12.50
N GLN A 264 -15.11 24.24 11.30
CA GLN A 264 -14.23 24.30 10.13
C GLN A 264 -14.75 25.36 9.14
N GLY A 265 -13.86 25.92 8.33
CA GLY A 265 -14.19 26.92 7.32
C GLY A 265 -13.31 26.80 6.08
N PHE A 266 -13.87 27.15 4.92
CA PHE A 266 -13.13 27.33 3.67
C PHE A 266 -13.74 28.51 2.89
N GLY A 267 -12.94 29.54 2.62
CA GLY A 267 -13.42 30.80 2.06
C GLY A 267 -14.50 31.43 2.96
N SER A 268 -15.69 31.64 2.42
CA SER A 268 -16.86 32.19 3.13
C SER A 268 -17.85 31.15 3.64
N THR A 269 -17.53 29.86 3.55
CA THR A 269 -18.38 28.76 4.03
C THR A 269 -17.84 28.19 5.33
N PHE A 270 -18.72 27.89 6.29
CA PHE A 270 -18.38 27.41 7.63
C PHE A 270 -19.29 26.28 8.08
N VAL A 271 -18.71 25.29 8.77
CA VAL A 271 -19.44 24.31 9.58
C VAL A 271 -19.61 24.88 10.98
N LEU A 272 -20.87 25.07 11.35
CA LEU A 272 -21.27 25.62 12.63
C LEU A 272 -21.95 24.54 13.47
N LEU A 273 -21.71 24.53 14.77
CA LEU A 273 -22.33 23.60 15.72
C LEU A 273 -23.02 24.38 16.84
N GLY A 274 -24.34 24.30 16.90
CA GLY A 274 -25.17 24.90 17.95
C GLY A 274 -25.95 23.84 18.72
N GLU A 275 -26.79 24.27 19.67
CA GLU A 275 -27.61 23.37 20.49
C GLU A 275 -28.57 22.51 19.63
N LYS A 276 -29.04 23.07 18.50
CA LYS A 276 -29.93 22.41 17.53
C LYS A 276 -29.22 21.39 16.62
N GLY A 277 -27.88 21.34 16.64
CA GLY A 277 -27.09 20.47 15.77
C GLY A 277 -26.10 21.24 14.89
N SER A 278 -25.54 20.54 13.90
CA SER A 278 -24.56 21.07 12.96
C SER A 278 -25.24 21.63 11.70
N VAL A 279 -24.81 22.81 11.25
CA VAL A 279 -25.33 23.49 10.06
C VAL A 279 -24.16 24.03 9.25
N ILE A 280 -24.26 23.94 7.92
CA ILE A 280 -23.32 24.57 7.00
C ILE A 280 -23.88 25.92 6.58
N ARG A 281 -23.10 26.99 6.73
CA ARG A 281 -23.51 28.35 6.36
C ARG A 281 -22.47 29.01 5.48
N SER A 282 -22.93 29.67 4.42
CA SER A 282 -22.10 30.52 3.56
C SER A 282 -22.46 31.98 3.77
N PHE A 283 -21.45 32.84 3.83
CA PHE A 283 -21.60 34.30 3.92
C PHE A 283 -21.46 34.99 2.55
N GLY A 284 -21.40 34.22 1.45
CA GLY A 284 -21.27 34.76 0.10
C GLY A 284 -19.95 35.51 -0.12
N ASP A 285 -19.98 36.57 -0.92
CA ASP A 285 -18.81 37.41 -1.21
C ASP A 285 -18.64 38.59 -0.24
N ALA A 286 -19.52 38.68 0.78
CA ALA A 286 -19.49 39.77 1.74
C ALA A 286 -18.34 39.58 2.74
N PRO A 287 -17.59 40.64 3.09
CA PRO A 287 -16.65 40.57 4.20
C PRO A 287 -17.42 40.25 5.49
N PHE A 288 -17.03 39.19 6.18
CA PHE A 288 -17.63 38.79 7.46
C PHE A 288 -16.67 39.11 8.61
N SER A 289 -17.17 39.75 9.65
CA SER A 289 -16.52 39.85 10.96
C SER A 289 -17.38 39.12 11.98
N LEU A 290 -16.94 37.94 12.42
CA LEU A 290 -17.67 37.15 13.41
C LEU A 290 -17.15 37.52 14.81
N PRO A 291 -17.89 38.33 15.59
CA PRO A 291 -17.49 38.62 16.96
C PRO A 291 -17.54 37.33 17.79
N GLU A 292 -16.53 37.13 18.63
CA GLU A 292 -16.51 36.00 19.55
C GLU A 292 -17.69 36.13 20.53
N SER A 293 -18.47 35.06 20.64
CA SER A 293 -19.58 35.00 21.57
C SER A 293 -19.06 34.73 22.98
N PRO A 294 -19.47 35.52 24.00
CA PRO A 294 -19.16 35.21 25.39
C PRO A 294 -19.90 33.96 25.89
N SER A 295 -20.99 33.56 25.21
CA SER A 295 -21.73 32.34 25.50
C SER A 295 -21.24 31.18 24.65
N ARG A 296 -20.93 30.08 25.33
CA ARG A 296 -20.51 28.81 24.73
C ARG A 296 -21.63 27.79 24.90
N PRO A 297 -22.27 27.33 23.80
CA PRO A 297 -23.39 26.40 23.90
C PRO A 297 -22.87 25.07 24.42
N LEU A 298 -23.46 24.56 25.50
CA LEU A 298 -23.07 23.29 26.11
C LEU A 298 -24.33 22.56 26.53
N SER A 299 -24.35 21.25 26.31
CA SER A 299 -25.42 20.39 26.79
C SER A 299 -25.37 20.27 28.31
N ASP A 300 -26.48 19.90 28.92
CA ASP A 300 -26.54 19.70 30.38
C ASP A 300 -25.60 18.58 30.85
N LEU A 301 -25.37 17.58 29.99
CA LEU A 301 -24.37 16.53 30.21
C LEU A 301 -22.97 17.11 30.32
N ALA A 302 -22.59 18.01 29.39
CA ALA A 302 -21.27 18.64 29.37
C ALA A 302 -21.10 19.66 30.51
N LYS A 303 -22.16 20.39 30.88
CA LYS A 303 -22.15 21.31 32.03
C LYS A 303 -21.88 20.57 33.36
N ALA A 304 -22.40 19.36 33.49
CA ALA A 304 -22.19 18.52 34.67
C ALA A 304 -20.78 17.91 34.79
N CYS A 305 -19.93 18.06 33.76
CA CYS A 305 -18.54 17.65 33.80
C CYS A 305 -17.71 18.66 34.61
N LYS A 306 -16.83 18.17 35.49
CA LYS A 306 -15.88 19.01 36.23
C LYS A 306 -14.64 19.28 35.40
#